data_AF-A0A8T5V4Q9-F1
#
_entry.id   AF-A0A8T5V4Q9-F1
#
_cell.length_a   1.000
_cell.length_b   1.000
_cell.length_c   1.000
_cell.angle_alpha   90.00
_cell.angle_beta   90.00
_cell.angle_gamma   90.00
#
_symmetry.space_group_name_H-M   'P 1'
#
loop_
_entity.id
_entity.type
_entity.pdbx_description
1 polymer ?
#
loop_
_entity_poly.entity_id
_entity_poly.type
_entity_poly.pdbx_seq_one_letter_code
_entity_poly.pdbx_strand_id
1 'polypeptide(L)'
;MKYNNENKYSFTLDLKGDDGEVWAVVSIIPSKDIGKRDILLMDVCEGNFSVRSITELLNLLMKKHVSFDERKRVLDFLAESLLILEKNDL
;
A
#
# COMPACT_ATOMS: atom_id res chain seq x y z
N MET A 1 27.74 13.17 6.44
CA MET A 1 26.87 12.50 5.45
C MET A 1 25.64 13.36 5.23
N LYS A 2 25.49 13.94 4.04
CA LYS A 2 24.31 14.73 3.67
C LYS A 2 23.19 13.76 3.33
N TYR A 3 22.16 13.70 4.16
CA TYR A 3 20.88 13.14 3.74
C TYR A 3 20.25 14.15 2.78
N ASN A 4 20.47 13.96 1.48
CA ASN A 4 19.70 14.71 0.49
C ASN A 4 18.22 14.33 0.67
N ASN A 5 17.39 15.35 0.83
CA ASN A 5 15.94 15.29 0.80
C ASN A 5 15.49 14.97 -0.64
N GLU A 6 15.70 13.74 -1.09
CA GLU A 6 15.22 13.27 -2.39
C GLU A 6 13.79 12.75 -2.18
N ASN A 7 12.81 13.55 -2.61
CA ASN A 7 11.38 13.25 -2.74
C ASN A 7 10.83 12.17 -1.80
N LYS A 8 10.30 12.61 -0.66
CA LYS A 8 9.71 11.77 0.39
C LYS A 8 8.36 11.18 -0.03
N TYR A 9 8.32 10.42 -1.12
CA TYR A 9 7.15 9.61 -1.46
C TYR A 9 7.11 8.41 -0.51
N SER A 10 6.15 8.40 0.39
CA SER A 10 5.85 7.22 1.19
C SER A 10 4.99 6.30 0.34
N PHE A 11 5.58 5.28 -0.28
CA PHE A 11 4.83 4.22 -0.98
C PHE A 11 4.37 3.13 -0.01
N THR A 12 4.15 3.49 1.24
CA THR A 12 3.69 2.61 2.31
C THR A 12 2.61 3.31 3.14
N LEU A 13 1.62 2.55 3.59
CA LEU A 13 0.54 2.97 4.46
C LEU A 13 0.37 1.95 5.58
N ASP A 14 0.53 2.41 6.83
CA ASP A 14 0.27 1.60 8.01
C ASP A 14 -1.25 1.48 8.27
N LEU A 15 -1.70 0.25 8.50
CA LEU A 15 -3.02 -0.09 9.00
C LEU A 15 -2.93 -0.35 10.49
N LYS A 16 -3.70 0.41 11.26
CA LYS A 16 -3.70 0.36 12.72
C LYS A 16 -4.95 -0.34 13.25
N GLY A 17 -4.77 -1.05 14.35
CA GLY A 17 -5.87 -1.63 15.12
C GLY A 17 -6.49 -0.58 16.04
N ASP A 18 -7.53 -1.00 16.76
CA ASP A 18 -8.21 -0.14 17.73
C ASP A 18 -7.31 0.27 18.91
N ASP A 19 -6.27 -0.52 19.19
CA ASP A 19 -5.22 -0.24 20.17
C ASP A 19 -4.16 0.75 19.67
N GLY A 20 -4.23 1.15 18.40
CA GLY A 20 -3.27 2.03 17.75
C GLY A 20 -2.00 1.33 17.23
N GLU A 21 -1.86 0.02 17.45
CA GLU A 21 -0.73 -0.77 16.97
C GLU A 21 -0.87 -1.07 15.48
N VAL A 22 0.25 -1.11 14.77
CA VAL A 22 0.28 -1.46 13.35
C VAL A 22 0.15 -2.97 13.21
N TRP A 23 -0.92 -3.44 12.58
CA TRP A 23 -1.12 -4.88 12.31
C TRP A 23 -0.83 -5.25 10.86
N ALA A 24 -0.84 -4.27 9.94
CA ALA A 24 -0.43 -4.49 8.56
C ALA A 24 0.09 -3.21 7.89
N VAL A 25 0.80 -3.39 6.78
CA VAL A 25 1.27 -2.30 5.91
C VAL A 25 0.85 -2.59 4.47
N VAL A 26 0.28 -1.59 3.79
CA VAL A 26 0.03 -1.63 2.35
C VAL A 26 1.14 -0.87 1.63
N SER A 27 1.69 -1.43 0.54
CA SER A 27 2.73 -0.78 -0.25
C SER A 27 2.53 -0.98 -1.75
N ILE A 28 3.08 -0.05 -2.55
CA ILE A 28 3.26 -0.23 -3.99
C ILE A 28 4.75 -0.43 -4.25
N ILE A 29 5.10 -1.54 -4.90
CA ILE A 29 6.48 -1.90 -5.20
C ILE A 29 6.66 -2.15 -6.71
N PRO A 30 7.87 -1.98 -7.26
CA PRO A 30 8.20 -2.46 -8.59
C PRO A 30 7.93 -3.96 -8.70
N SER A 31 7.26 -4.38 -9.78
CA SER A 31 7.09 -5.80 -10.08
C SER A 31 8.35 -6.38 -10.70
N LYS A 32 8.45 -7.72 -10.74
CA LYS A 32 9.47 -8.41 -11.56
C LYS A 32 9.29 -8.14 -13.05
N ASP A 33 8.06 -7.89 -13.48
CA ASP A 33 7.74 -7.48 -14.84
C ASP A 33 8.09 -6.00 -15.02
N ILE A 34 9.02 -5.70 -15.93
CA ILE A 34 9.45 -4.33 -16.23
C ILE A 34 8.24 -3.46 -16.58
N GLY A 35 8.18 -2.28 -15.97
CA GLY A 35 7.08 -1.32 -16.19
C GLY A 35 5.79 -1.65 -15.43
N LYS A 36 5.72 -2.78 -14.72
CA LYS A 36 4.59 -3.10 -13.84
C LYS A 36 4.91 -2.80 -12.38
N ARG A 37 3.85 -2.77 -11.58
CA ARG A 37 3.89 -2.57 -10.13
C ARG A 37 3.03 -3.62 -9.47
N ASP A 38 3.48 -4.11 -8.33
CA ASP A 38 2.71 -4.99 -7.47
C ASP A 38 2.21 -4.19 -6.26
N ILE A 39 1.03 -4.55 -5.77
CA ILE A 39 0.56 -4.07 -4.47
C ILE A 39 0.90 -5.15 -3.44
N LEU A 40 1.51 -4.75 -2.34
CA LEU A 40 1.92 -5.64 -1.26
C LEU A 40 1.11 -5.32 0.00
N LEU A 41 0.50 -6.33 0.60
CA LEU A 41 -0.01 -6.30 1.97
C LEU A 41 0.93 -7.12 2.85
N MET A 42 1.60 -6.47 3.80
CA MET A 42 2.40 -7.14 4.82
C MET A 42 1.58 -7.22 6.09
N ASP A 43 1.10 -8.40 6.43
CA ASP A 43 0.29 -8.67 7.62
C ASP A 43 1.16 -9.30 8.70
N VAL A 44 1.14 -8.73 9.91
CA VAL A 44 1.97 -9.18 11.04
C VAL A 44 1.63 -10.62 11.45
N CYS A 45 0.38 -11.03 11.32
CA CYS A 45 -0.12 -12.33 11.77
C CYS A 45 -0.14 -13.38 10.66
N GLU A 46 -0.55 -12.99 9.45
CA GLU A 46 -0.80 -13.93 8.34
C GLU A 46 0.30 -13.93 7.27
N GLY A 47 1.30 -13.04 7.39
CA GLY A 47 2.41 -12.94 6.45
C GLY A 47 2.15 -11.98 5.30
N ASN A 48 2.82 -12.19 4.17
CA ASN A 48 2.89 -11.20 3.09
C ASN A 48 2.11 -11.66 1.85
N PHE A 49 1.28 -10.76 1.31
CA PHE A 49 0.43 -11.00 0.15
C PHE A 49 0.75 -10.01 -0.96
N SER A 50 1.25 -10.50 -2.08
CA SER A 50 1.26 -9.72 -3.32
C SER A 50 -0.10 -9.87 -3.99
N VAL A 51 -0.80 -8.76 -4.17
CA VAL A 51 -2.13 -8.71 -4.79
C VAL A 51 -2.06 -8.08 -6.17
N ARG A 52 -2.90 -8.58 -7.07
CA ARG A 52 -2.86 -8.28 -8.50
C ARG A 52 -3.74 -7.10 -8.90
N SER A 53 -4.53 -6.58 -7.96
CA SER A 53 -5.39 -5.42 -8.20
C SER A 53 -5.81 -4.72 -6.89
N ILE A 54 -6.23 -3.47 -7.01
CA ILE A 54 -6.84 -2.71 -5.90
C ILE A 54 -8.09 -3.43 -5.37
N THR A 55 -8.93 -3.96 -6.26
CA THR A 55 -10.15 -4.69 -5.86
C THR A 55 -9.84 -5.94 -5.05
N GLU A 56 -8.80 -6.69 -5.43
CA GLU A 56 -8.35 -7.86 -4.66
C GLU A 56 -7.90 -7.45 -3.26
N LEU A 57 -7.11 -6.38 -3.14
CA LEU A 57 -6.71 -5.84 -1.84
C LEU A 57 -7.92 -5.46 -0.98
N LEU A 58 -8.86 -4.68 -1.53
CA LEU A 58 -10.05 -4.23 -0.80
C LEU A 58 -10.92 -5.41 -0.35
N ASN A 59 -11.00 -6.46 -1.15
CA ASN A 59 -11.70 -7.69 -0.79
C ASN A 59 -10.99 -8.46 0.34
N LEU A 60 -9.65 -8.53 0.33
CA LEU A 60 -8.90 -9.12 1.45
C LEU A 60 -9.09 -8.33 2.74
N LEU A 61 -8.99 -6.99 2.68
CA LEU A 61 -9.23 -6.13 3.84
C LEU A 61 -10.67 -6.26 4.36
N MET A 62 -11.65 -6.40 3.46
CA MET A 62 -13.04 -6.65 3.84
C MET A 62 -13.21 -8.00 4.57
N LYS A 63 -12.54 -9.06 4.11
CA LYS A 63 -12.55 -10.38 4.78
C LYS A 63 -11.90 -10.33 6.16
N LYS A 64 -10.93 -9.43 6.35
CA LYS A 64 -10.28 -9.13 7.64
C LYS A 64 -11.09 -8.15 8.51
N HIS A 65 -12.32 -7.84 8.12
CA HIS A 65 -13.22 -6.92 8.84
C HIS A 65 -12.67 -5.51 9.01
N VAL A 66 -11.77 -5.07 8.12
CA VAL A 66 -11.29 -3.68 8.11
C VAL A 66 -12.45 -2.74 7.81
N SER A 67 -12.55 -1.66 8.58
CA SER A 67 -13.64 -0.69 8.47
C SER A 67 -13.73 -0.09 7.06
N PHE A 68 -14.90 0.42 6.71
CA PHE A 68 -15.09 1.08 5.41
C PHE A 68 -14.17 2.30 5.26
N ASP A 69 -14.02 3.11 6.31
CA ASP A 69 -13.20 4.32 6.28
C ASP A 69 -11.72 4.01 6.10
N GLU A 70 -11.20 2.97 6.76
CA GLU A 70 -9.81 2.55 6.57
C GLU A 70 -9.58 1.96 5.17
N ARG A 71 -10.56 1.21 4.63
CA ARG A 71 -10.50 0.75 3.23
C ARG A 71 -10.53 1.91 2.24
N LYS A 72 -11.28 2.97 2.52
CA LYS A 72 -11.28 4.20 1.71
C LYS A 72 -9.93 4.91 1.78
N ARG A 73 -9.33 5.03 2.96
CA ARG A 73 -7.99 5.60 3.12
C ARG A 73 -6.92 4.82 2.36
N VAL A 74 -7.01 3.48 2.34
CA VAL A 74 -6.16 2.62 1.50
C VAL A 74 -6.34 2.94 0.02
N LEU A 75 -7.59 3.08 -0.45
CA LEU A 75 -7.88 3.43 -1.83
C LEU A 75 -7.29 4.79 -2.22
N ASP A 76 -7.48 5.80 -1.37
CA ASP A 76 -6.97 7.17 -1.60
C ASP A 76 -5.43 7.16 -1.69
N PHE A 77 -4.77 6.45 -0.77
CA PHE A 77 -3.32 6.24 -0.79
C PHE A 77 -2.83 5.58 -2.09
N LEU A 78 -3.50 4.51 -2.54
CA LEU A 78 -3.10 3.80 -3.76
C LEU A 78 -3.29 4.68 -4.99
N ALA A 79 -4.39 5.42 -5.06
CA ALA A 79 -4.68 6.32 -6.18
C ALA A 79 -3.63 7.43 -6.29
N GLU A 80 -3.29 8.08 -5.18
CA GLU A 80 -2.25 9.12 -5.14
C GLU A 80 -0.87 8.55 -5.52
N SER A 81 -0.52 7.40 -4.96
CA SER A 81 0.77 6.74 -5.22
C SER A 81 0.92 6.34 -6.69
N LEU A 82 -0.12 5.76 -7.30
CA LEU A 82 -0.09 5.37 -8.71
C LEU A 82 0.00 6.58 -9.64
N LEU A 83 -0.72 7.66 -9.33
CA LEU A 83 -0.66 8.91 -10.11
C LEU A 83 0.73 9.55 -10.07
N ILE A 84 1.39 9.51 -8.91
CA ILE A 84 2.76 9.99 -8.75
C ILE A 84 3.73 9.15 -9.60
N LEU A 85 3.59 7.84 -9.55
CA LEU A 85 4.44 6.93 -10.32
C LEU A 85 4.24 7.15 -11.83
N GLU A 86 3.00 7.31 -12.29
CA GLU A 86 2.70 7.61 -13.70
C GLU A 86 3.35 8.91 -14.18
N LYS A 87 3.37 9.95 -13.33
CA LYS A 87 4.00 11.24 -13.66
C LYS A 87 5.53 11.21 -13.63
N ASN A 88 6.14 10.31 -12.85
CA ASN A 88 7.59 10.17 -12.75
C ASN A 88 8.18 9.21 -13.79
N ASP A 89 7.34 8.36 -14.40
CA ASP A 89 7.71 7.47 -15.51
C ASP A 89 7.59 8.16 -16.90
N LEU A 90 7.23 9.46 -16.95
CA LEU A 90 7.11 10.34 -18.15
C LEU A 90 8.24 11.38 -18.22
#